data_AF-A0A2A7AWX1-F1
#
_entry.id   AF-A0A2A7AWX1-F1
#
_cell.length_a   1.000
_cell.length_b   1.000
_cell.length_c   1.000
_cell.angle_alpha   90.00
_cell.angle_beta   90.00
_cell.angle_gamma   90.00
#
_symmetry.space_group_name_H-M   'P 1'
#
loop_
_entity.id
_entity.type
_entity.pdbx_description
1 polymer ?
#
loop_
_entity_poly.entity_id
_entity_poly.type
_entity_poly.pdbx_seq_one_letter_code
_entity_poly.pdbx_strand_id
1 'polypeptide(L)'
;MFRKQKDYPLTKMEKRILEEWETAWKGAQGEDDDENTQTDANKMLYDLVRENYKIFARKAARNRDDNFAQKNWLLYGIGIAVFVESILLLLLTIYWEKMEWSSSGLIMYVVYFSAFQAILFCAAGKKIAVDKKQETWARHTDALGRLQDAMVRYTQGLSPYEGLNDEEKRKMFARRFLRIVNLNRKKFVKNMESKEADLTDLLEKLKLTKL
;
A
#
# COMPACT_ATOMS: atom_id res chain seq x y z
N MET A 1 -8.99 4.27 23.84
CA MET A 1 -8.98 5.46 22.96
C MET A 1 -9.40 5.02 21.56
N PHE A 2 -10.68 5.19 21.19
CA PHE A 2 -11.15 4.86 19.84
C PHE A 2 -10.50 5.82 18.85
N ARG A 3 -9.53 5.34 18.08
CA ARG A 3 -8.86 6.10 17.02
C ARG A 3 -9.95 6.44 15.99
N LYS A 4 -10.47 7.68 16.00
CA LYS A 4 -11.39 8.17 14.96
C LYS A 4 -10.81 7.73 13.63
N GLN A 5 -11.57 6.96 12.86
CA GLN A 5 -11.13 6.45 11.58
C GLN A 5 -10.89 7.67 10.69
N LYS A 6 -9.60 8.01 10.48
CA LYS A 6 -9.21 9.13 9.61
C LYS A 6 -9.92 8.92 8.28
N ASP A 7 -10.77 9.86 7.90
CA ASP A 7 -11.44 9.81 6.62
C ASP A 7 -10.42 10.12 5.53
N TYR A 8 -10.50 9.37 4.43
CA TYR A 8 -9.60 9.52 3.29
C TYR A 8 -10.46 9.91 2.08
N PRO A 9 -10.91 11.17 2.00
CA PRO A 9 -11.71 11.62 0.88
C PRO A 9 -10.89 11.55 -0.41
N LEU A 10 -11.60 11.44 -1.54
CA LEU A 10 -10.99 11.54 -2.86
C LEU A 10 -10.30 12.89 -3.02
N THR A 11 -9.14 12.89 -3.66
CA THR A 11 -8.49 14.13 -4.12
C THR A 11 -9.37 14.83 -5.16
N LYS A 12 -9.11 16.13 -5.39
CA LYS A 12 -9.83 16.92 -6.40
C LYS A 12 -9.81 16.26 -7.79
N MET A 13 -8.65 15.71 -8.19
CA MET A 13 -8.50 15.03 -9.47
C MET A 13 -9.24 13.69 -9.51
N GLU A 14 -9.12 12.88 -8.45
CA GLU A 14 -9.82 11.60 -8.36
C GLU A 14 -11.34 11.78 -8.39
N LYS A 15 -11.85 12.81 -7.72
CA LYS A 15 -13.26 13.18 -7.73
C LYS A 15 -13.72 13.57 -9.14
N ARG A 16 -12.96 14.44 -9.82
CA ARG A 16 -13.27 14.87 -11.20
C ARG A 16 -13.33 13.69 -12.17
N ILE A 17 -12.35 12.79 -12.15
CA ILE A 17 -12.34 11.60 -13.04
C ILE A 17 -13.59 10.74 -12.82
N LEU A 18 -13.95 10.51 -11.55
CA LEU A 18 -15.15 9.73 -11.22
C LEU A 18 -16.42 10.43 -11.70
N GLU A 19 -16.57 11.73 -11.48
CA GLU A 19 -17.74 12.52 -11.89
C GLU A 19 -17.89 12.59 -13.42
N GLU A 20 -16.79 12.78 -14.16
CA GLU A 20 -16.80 12.76 -15.63
C GLU A 20 -17.21 11.38 -16.15
N TRP A 21 -16.70 10.31 -15.55
CA TRP A 21 -17.09 8.95 -15.92
C TRP A 21 -18.55 8.64 -15.56
N GLU A 22 -19.02 9.02 -14.38
CA GLU A 22 -20.43 8.82 -13.96
C GLU A 22 -21.38 9.55 -14.92
N THR A 23 -21.02 10.77 -15.35
CA THR A 23 -21.78 11.55 -16.34
C THR A 23 -21.81 10.86 -17.70
N ALA A 24 -20.64 10.44 -18.22
CA ALA A 24 -20.55 9.75 -19.51
C ALA A 24 -21.24 8.38 -19.50
N TRP A 25 -21.25 7.68 -18.37
CA TRP A 25 -21.92 6.38 -18.22
C TRP A 25 -23.44 6.54 -18.26
N LYS A 26 -23.99 7.55 -17.56
CA LYS A 26 -25.43 7.83 -17.50
C LYS A 26 -25.96 8.44 -18.80
N GLY A 27 -25.21 9.39 -19.39
CA GLY A 27 -25.62 10.06 -20.63
C GLY A 27 -25.73 9.11 -21.83
N ALA A 28 -25.01 7.99 -21.80
CA ALA A 28 -25.08 6.97 -22.84
C ALA A 28 -26.32 6.04 -22.72
N GLN A 29 -27.17 6.19 -21.69
CA GLN A 29 -28.28 5.24 -21.45
C GLN A 29 -29.52 5.47 -22.33
N GLY A 30 -29.65 6.59 -23.05
CA GLY A 30 -30.84 6.89 -23.87
C GLY A 30 -32.14 7.00 -23.04
N GLU A 31 -33.16 7.69 -23.55
CA GLU A 31 -34.49 7.75 -22.91
C GLU A 31 -35.37 6.52 -23.21
N ASP A 32 -34.95 5.63 -24.13
CA ASP A 32 -35.83 4.63 -24.77
C ASP A 32 -35.44 3.13 -24.58
N ASP A 33 -34.56 2.78 -23.63
CA ASP A 33 -34.15 1.37 -23.44
C ASP A 33 -35.10 0.61 -22.48
N ASP A 34 -35.74 -0.43 -23.04
CA ASP A 34 -36.72 -1.37 -22.46
C ASP A 34 -36.41 -1.84 -21.01
N GLU A 35 -37.41 -1.74 -20.14
CA GLU A 35 -37.27 -1.05 -18.85
C GLU A 35 -36.69 -1.86 -17.67
N ASN A 36 -36.58 -3.19 -17.73
CA ASN A 36 -36.47 -3.97 -16.47
C ASN A 36 -35.27 -4.91 -16.26
N THR A 37 -34.53 -5.36 -17.29
CA THR A 37 -33.44 -6.36 -17.07
C THR A 37 -32.05 -5.85 -17.49
N GLN A 38 -32.00 -5.03 -18.54
CA GLN A 38 -30.76 -4.38 -18.99
C GLN A 38 -30.35 -3.24 -18.04
N THR A 39 -31.34 -2.60 -17.42
CA THR A 39 -31.21 -1.52 -16.43
C THR A 39 -30.51 -2.01 -15.15
N ASP A 40 -30.88 -3.20 -14.66
CA ASP A 40 -30.35 -3.76 -13.41
C ASP A 40 -28.88 -4.22 -13.52
N ALA A 41 -28.51 -4.89 -14.61
CA ALA A 41 -27.12 -5.29 -14.85
C ALA A 41 -26.19 -4.07 -15.05
N ASN A 42 -26.68 -3.05 -15.75
CA ASN A 42 -25.94 -1.80 -15.94
C ASN A 42 -25.76 -1.02 -14.63
N LYS A 43 -26.80 -0.99 -13.79
CA LYS A 43 -26.75 -0.40 -12.44
C LYS A 43 -25.78 -1.15 -11.53
N MET A 44 -25.81 -2.49 -11.55
CA MET A 44 -24.87 -3.30 -10.79
C MET A 44 -23.41 -3.02 -11.19
N LEU A 45 -23.13 -2.96 -12.49
CA LEU A 45 -21.78 -2.64 -12.96
C LEU A 45 -21.36 -1.22 -12.58
N TYR A 46 -22.27 -0.25 -12.69
CA TYR A 46 -22.04 1.12 -12.25
C TYR A 46 -21.64 1.19 -10.77
N ASP A 47 -22.41 0.55 -9.90
CA ASP A 47 -22.16 0.52 -8.45
C ASP A 47 -20.84 -0.20 -8.13
N LEU A 48 -20.56 -1.31 -8.81
CA LEU A 48 -19.29 -2.03 -8.65
C LEU A 48 -18.08 -1.17 -9.00
N VAL A 49 -18.12 -0.45 -10.12
CA VAL A 49 -17.04 0.42 -10.57
C VAL A 49 -16.84 1.56 -9.56
N ARG A 50 -17.93 2.23 -9.18
CA ARG A 50 -17.94 3.35 -8.23
C ARG A 50 -17.36 2.95 -6.88
N GLU A 51 -17.83 1.84 -6.32
CA GLU A 51 -17.37 1.39 -5.00
C GLU A 51 -15.93 0.88 -5.04
N ASN A 52 -15.52 0.16 -6.09
CA ASN A 52 -14.13 -0.26 -6.23
C ASN A 52 -13.19 0.94 -6.39
N TYR A 53 -13.59 1.96 -7.14
CA TYR A 53 -12.82 3.20 -7.28
C TYR A 53 -12.57 3.85 -5.91
N LYS A 54 -13.64 4.08 -5.12
CA LYS A 54 -13.53 4.64 -3.77
C LYS A 54 -12.71 3.75 -2.84
N ILE A 55 -12.84 2.43 -2.93
CA ILE A 55 -12.06 1.49 -2.11
C ILE A 55 -10.58 1.58 -2.46
N PHE A 56 -10.24 1.58 -3.75
CA PHE A 56 -8.86 1.67 -4.20
C PHE A 56 -8.21 2.99 -3.78
N ALA A 57 -8.88 4.12 -3.98
CA ALA A 57 -8.41 5.43 -3.53
C ALA A 57 -8.21 5.49 -2.01
N ARG A 58 -9.23 5.12 -1.23
CA ARG A 58 -9.15 5.11 0.25
C ARG A 58 -8.05 4.20 0.76
N LYS A 59 -7.95 2.97 0.24
CA LYS A 59 -6.92 2.02 0.69
C LYS A 59 -5.53 2.43 0.24
N ALA A 60 -5.37 3.00 -0.96
CA ALA A 60 -4.09 3.53 -1.42
C ALA A 60 -3.62 4.67 -0.50
N ALA A 61 -4.48 5.67 -0.23
CA ALA A 61 -4.13 6.81 0.62
C ALA A 61 -3.83 6.37 2.07
N ARG A 62 -4.67 5.52 2.66
CA ARG A 62 -4.47 5.03 4.03
C ARG A 62 -3.17 4.24 4.19
N ASN A 63 -2.92 3.29 3.29
CA ASN A 63 -1.72 2.45 3.41
C ASN A 63 -0.45 3.23 3.06
N ARG A 64 -0.54 4.25 2.21
CA ARG A 64 0.56 5.20 1.97
C ARG A 64 0.92 5.92 3.27
N ASP A 65 -0.06 6.57 3.90
CA ASP A 65 0.14 7.32 5.14
C ASP A 65 0.67 6.41 6.26
N ASP A 66 0.09 5.22 6.43
CA ASP A 66 0.53 4.26 7.45
C ASP A 66 1.95 3.71 7.17
N ASN A 67 2.32 3.51 5.90
CA ASN A 67 3.66 3.05 5.49
C ASN A 67 4.72 4.13 5.76
N PHE A 68 4.45 5.38 5.41
CA PHE A 68 5.37 6.47 5.71
C PHE A 68 5.44 6.77 7.21
N ALA A 69 4.32 6.66 7.93
CA ALA A 69 4.32 6.79 9.39
C ALA A 69 5.23 5.74 10.06
N GLN A 70 5.18 4.48 9.61
CA GLN A 70 6.09 3.44 10.11
C GLN A 70 7.56 3.73 9.78
N LYS A 71 7.86 4.14 8.54
CA LYS A 71 9.22 4.50 8.12
C LYS A 71 9.77 5.67 8.94
N ASN A 72 8.97 6.72 9.12
CA ASN A 72 9.34 7.88 9.93
C ASN A 72 9.52 7.49 11.39
N TRP A 73 8.65 6.66 11.95
CA TRP A 73 8.80 6.18 13.33
C TRP A 73 10.10 5.38 13.54
N LEU A 74 10.49 4.56 12.56
CA LEU A 74 11.79 3.88 12.59
C LEU A 74 12.95 4.88 12.56
N LEU A 75 12.92 5.87 11.68
CA LEU A 75 13.96 6.92 11.61
C LEU A 75 14.06 7.73 12.90
N TYR A 76 12.92 8.10 13.49
CA TYR A 76 12.89 8.75 14.82
C TYR A 76 13.46 7.84 15.90
N GLY A 77 13.15 6.54 15.89
CA GLY A 77 13.70 5.56 16.82
C GLY A 77 15.23 5.44 16.71
N ILE A 78 15.77 5.45 15.49
CA ILE A 78 17.23 5.48 15.25
C ILE A 78 17.82 6.77 15.83
N GLY A 79 17.23 7.93 15.55
CA GLY A 79 17.69 9.21 16.06
C GLY A 79 17.71 9.28 17.59
N ILE A 80 16.66 8.78 18.25
CA ILE A 80 16.58 8.70 19.72
C ILE A 80 17.66 7.75 20.27
N ALA A 81 17.87 6.58 19.65
CA ALA A 81 18.86 5.62 20.12
C ALA A 81 20.28 6.19 20.06
N VAL A 82 20.66 6.84 18.96
CA VAL A 82 21.96 7.50 18.80
C VAL A 82 22.11 8.65 19.79
N PHE A 83 21.06 9.44 20.03
CA PHE A 83 21.08 10.53 21.01
C PHE A 83 21.29 10.01 22.44
N VAL A 84 20.59 8.94 22.83
CA VAL A 84 20.73 8.31 24.16
C VAL A 84 22.11 7.70 24.31
N GLU A 85 22.63 6.99 23.30
CA GLU A 85 23.98 6.44 23.28
C GLU A 85 25.03 7.55 23.46
N SER A 86 24.87 8.69 22.78
CA SER A 86 25.76 9.85 22.91
C SER A 86 25.77 10.42 24.33
N ILE A 87 24.61 10.52 24.99
CA ILE A 87 24.51 10.97 26.39
C ILE A 87 25.18 9.95 27.33
N LEU A 88 24.93 8.65 27.12
CA LEU A 88 25.54 7.60 27.94
C LEU A 88 27.06 7.61 27.82
N LEU A 89 27.59 7.80 26.62
CA LEU A 89 29.03 7.93 26.39
C LEU A 89 29.61 9.17 27.06
N LEU A 90 28.92 10.32 26.98
CA LEU A 90 29.32 11.52 27.70
C LEU A 90 29.40 11.27 29.22
N LEU A 91 28.36 10.66 29.80
CA LEU A 91 28.34 10.32 31.23
C LEU A 91 29.46 9.34 31.58
N LEU A 92 29.66 8.28 30.80
CA LEU A 92 30.76 7.33 31.00
C LEU A 92 32.14 8.01 30.96
N THR A 93 32.34 8.98 30.07
CA THR A 93 33.60 9.75 30.04
C THR A 93 33.78 10.65 31.26
N ILE A 94 32.71 11.26 31.79
CA ILE A 94 32.77 12.08 33.01
C ILE A 94 33.08 11.22 34.24
N TYR A 95 32.48 10.03 34.32
CA TYR A 95 32.67 9.10 35.44
C TYR A 95 33.84 8.13 35.24
N TRP A 96 34.63 8.32 34.18
CA TRP A 96 35.71 7.43 33.75
C TRP A 96 36.70 7.10 34.87
N GLU A 97 37.19 8.13 35.56
CA GLU A 97 38.16 8.00 36.65
C GLU A 97 37.62 7.21 37.85
N LYS A 98 36.30 7.19 38.04
CA LYS A 98 35.65 6.48 39.15
C LYS A 98 35.30 5.03 38.83
N MET A 99 35.25 4.65 37.56
CA MET A 99 34.83 3.31 37.15
C MET A 99 36.00 2.33 36.99
N GLU A 100 37.25 2.78 37.03
CA GLU A 100 38.46 1.96 36.79
C GLU A 100 38.41 1.16 35.47
N TRP A 101 37.64 1.63 34.48
CA TRP A 101 37.54 0.95 33.20
C TRP A 101 38.79 1.16 32.35
N SER A 102 39.23 0.10 31.67
CA SER A 102 40.26 0.21 30.65
C SER A 102 39.68 0.84 29.38
N SER A 103 40.49 1.62 28.66
CA SER A 103 40.10 2.22 27.38
C SER A 103 39.60 1.17 26.37
N SER A 104 40.14 -0.04 26.42
CA SER A 104 39.67 -1.17 25.60
C SER A 104 38.26 -1.64 25.96
N GLY A 105 37.86 -1.59 27.25
CA GLY A 105 36.52 -1.95 27.69
C GLY A 105 35.43 -1.00 27.16
N LEU A 106 35.71 0.31 27.14
CA LEU A 106 34.78 1.30 26.58
C LEU A 106 34.64 1.17 25.07
N ILE A 107 35.75 0.97 24.36
CA ILE A 107 35.73 0.73 22.91
C ILE A 107 34.93 -0.53 22.59
N MET A 108 35.14 -1.62 23.35
CA MET A 108 34.37 -2.85 23.20
C MET A 108 32.87 -2.62 23.45
N TYR A 109 32.50 -1.88 24.50
CA TYR A 109 31.11 -1.52 24.77
C TYR A 109 30.46 -0.78 23.59
N VAL A 110 31.11 0.28 23.09
CA VAL A 110 30.62 1.05 21.93
C VAL A 110 30.43 0.12 20.74
N VAL A 111 31.46 -0.64 20.37
CA VAL A 111 31.42 -1.52 19.19
C VAL A 111 30.29 -2.56 19.31
N TYR A 112 30.17 -3.26 20.44
CA TYR A 112 29.13 -4.26 20.62
C TYR A 112 27.73 -3.66 20.67
N PHE A 113 27.56 -2.54 21.38
CA PHE A 113 26.26 -1.90 21.53
C PHE A 113 25.78 -1.31 20.20
N SER A 114 26.64 -0.60 19.47
CA SER A 114 26.33 -0.09 18.14
C SER A 114 26.07 -1.23 17.14
N ALA A 115 26.85 -2.31 17.17
CA ALA A 115 26.61 -3.49 16.31
C ALA A 115 25.26 -4.16 16.61
N PHE A 116 24.92 -4.31 17.89
CA PHE A 116 23.63 -4.84 18.32
C PHE A 116 22.45 -3.98 17.85
N GLN A 117 22.54 -2.66 18.02
CA GLN A 117 21.52 -1.72 17.54
C GLN A 117 21.39 -1.75 16.01
N ALA A 118 22.51 -1.81 15.29
CA ALA A 118 22.51 -1.92 13.83
C ALA A 118 21.75 -3.17 13.35
N ILE A 119 21.95 -4.32 14.01
CA ILE A 119 21.20 -5.55 13.72
C ILE A 119 19.71 -5.36 13.94
N LEU A 120 19.30 -4.76 15.08
CA LEU A 120 17.89 -4.50 15.38
C LEU A 120 17.24 -3.57 14.35
N PHE A 121 17.91 -2.49 13.96
CA PHE A 121 17.39 -1.56 12.96
C PHE A 121 17.35 -2.17 11.56
N CYS A 122 18.34 -2.99 11.19
CA CYS A 122 18.30 -3.75 9.93
C CYS A 122 17.12 -4.72 9.89
N ALA A 123 16.87 -5.44 10.98
CA ALA A 123 15.72 -6.35 11.09
C ALA A 123 14.38 -5.59 11.02
N ALA A 124 14.27 -4.45 11.73
CA ALA A 124 13.09 -3.60 11.68
C ALA A 124 12.86 -3.02 10.27
N GLY A 125 13.91 -2.56 9.60
CA GLY A 125 13.87 -2.05 8.22
C GLY A 125 13.41 -3.13 7.23
N LYS A 126 13.98 -4.34 7.32
CA LYS A 126 13.54 -5.50 6.52
C LYS A 126 12.07 -5.82 6.75
N LYS A 127 11.61 -5.81 8.00
CA LYS A 127 10.19 -6.04 8.34
C LYS A 127 9.27 -5.00 7.70
N ILE A 128 9.66 -3.72 7.70
CA ILE A 128 8.88 -2.65 7.04
C ILE A 128 8.87 -2.84 5.52
N ALA A 129 10.00 -3.25 4.92
CA ALA A 129 10.09 -3.47 3.48
C ALA A 129 9.17 -4.60 2.98
N VAL A 130 8.97 -5.64 3.80
CA VAL A 130 8.10 -6.79 3.50
C VAL A 130 6.67 -6.56 4.05
N ASP A 131 6.40 -5.44 4.72
CA ASP A 131 5.14 -5.21 5.41
C ASP A 131 3.95 -5.19 4.43
N LYS A 132 2.84 -5.78 4.88
CA LYS A 132 1.55 -5.86 4.20
C LYS A 132 1.07 -4.48 3.72
N LYS A 133 1.45 -3.41 4.42
CA LYS A 133 1.06 -2.03 4.07
C LYS A 133 1.70 -1.53 2.78
N GLN A 134 3.00 -1.77 2.58
CA GLN A 134 3.68 -1.39 1.34
C GLN A 134 3.09 -2.13 0.14
N GLU A 135 2.85 -3.44 0.30
CA GLU A 135 2.21 -4.26 -0.72
C GLU A 135 0.78 -3.81 -1.03
N THR A 136 -0.03 -3.58 0.00
CA THR A 136 -1.42 -3.14 -0.12
C THR A 136 -1.50 -1.76 -0.78
N TRP A 137 -0.61 -0.84 -0.40
CA TRP A 137 -0.49 0.47 -1.01
C TRP A 137 -0.16 0.35 -2.51
N ALA A 138 0.89 -0.39 -2.86
CA ALA A 138 1.33 -0.54 -4.25
C ALA A 138 0.22 -1.13 -5.12
N ARG A 139 -0.47 -2.16 -4.63
CA ARG A 139 -1.57 -2.83 -5.35
C ARG A 139 -2.79 -1.94 -5.57
N HIS A 140 -3.23 -1.24 -4.53
CA HIS A 140 -4.40 -0.35 -4.67
C HIS A 140 -4.07 0.89 -5.51
N THR A 141 -2.82 1.37 -5.47
CA THR A 141 -2.36 2.47 -6.34
C THR A 141 -2.33 2.04 -7.80
N ASP A 142 -1.75 0.87 -8.12
CA ASP A 142 -1.75 0.31 -9.49
C ASP A 142 -3.18 0.05 -10.00
N ALA A 143 -4.04 -0.54 -9.17
CA ALA A 143 -5.44 -0.79 -9.54
C ALA A 143 -6.23 0.51 -9.78
N LEU A 144 -6.04 1.52 -8.93
CA LEU A 144 -6.65 2.84 -9.09
C LEU A 144 -6.17 3.51 -10.38
N GLY A 145 -4.87 3.56 -10.62
CA GLY A 145 -4.29 4.19 -11.81
C GLY A 145 -4.78 3.54 -13.11
N ARG A 146 -4.89 2.21 -13.15
CA ARG A 146 -5.45 1.49 -14.31
C ARG A 146 -6.94 1.78 -14.51
N LEU A 147 -7.69 1.90 -13.41
CA LEU A 147 -9.12 2.23 -13.49
C LEU A 147 -9.32 3.67 -13.96
N GLN A 148 -8.51 4.61 -13.48
CA GLN A 148 -8.49 6.00 -13.92
C GLN A 148 -8.14 6.12 -15.41
N ASP A 149 -7.10 5.43 -15.87
CA ASP A 149 -6.76 5.38 -17.31
C ASP A 149 -7.92 4.84 -18.15
N ALA A 150 -8.56 3.75 -17.70
CA ALA A 150 -9.73 3.19 -18.38
C ALA A 150 -10.92 4.16 -18.40
N MET A 151 -11.19 4.84 -17.27
CA MET A 151 -12.27 5.84 -17.15
C MET A 151 -12.02 7.04 -18.07
N VAL A 152 -10.80 7.60 -18.07
CA VAL A 152 -10.45 8.76 -18.91
C VAL A 152 -10.50 8.39 -20.40
N ARG A 153 -9.98 7.22 -20.78
CA ARG A 153 -10.08 6.76 -22.17
C ARG A 153 -11.53 6.54 -22.59
N TYR A 154 -12.36 6.03 -21.69
CA TYR A 154 -13.79 5.86 -21.92
C TYR A 154 -14.47 7.22 -22.11
N THR A 155 -14.26 8.19 -21.22
CA THR A 155 -14.92 9.51 -21.31
C THR A 155 -14.48 10.26 -22.56
N GLN A 156 -13.20 10.20 -22.90
CA GLN A 156 -12.61 10.93 -24.04
C GLN A 156 -12.71 10.19 -25.38
N GLY A 157 -13.28 8.99 -25.42
CA GLY A 157 -13.38 8.19 -26.65
C GLY A 157 -12.01 7.78 -27.24
N LEU A 158 -10.98 7.69 -26.41
CA LEU A 158 -9.63 7.32 -26.84
C LEU A 158 -9.51 5.81 -27.04
N SER A 159 -8.53 5.37 -27.82
CA SER A 159 -8.20 3.95 -27.97
C SER A 159 -8.16 3.20 -26.62
N PRO A 160 -8.91 2.08 -26.49
CA PRO A 160 -9.53 1.28 -27.56
C PRO A 160 -11.01 1.60 -27.83
N TYR A 161 -11.54 2.71 -27.32
CA TYR A 161 -12.96 3.06 -27.41
C TYR A 161 -13.32 3.88 -28.67
N GLU A 162 -12.31 4.27 -29.44
CA GLU A 162 -12.44 5.06 -30.65
C GLU A 162 -13.28 4.31 -31.71
N GLY A 163 -14.27 5.00 -32.28
CA GLY A 163 -15.14 4.46 -33.31
C GLY A 163 -16.17 3.41 -32.86
N LEU A 164 -16.23 3.08 -31.56
CA LEU A 164 -17.23 2.15 -31.02
C LEU A 164 -18.55 2.86 -30.75
N ASN A 165 -19.66 2.13 -30.92
CA ASN A 165 -20.96 2.60 -30.42
C ASN A 165 -21.02 2.49 -28.87
N ASP A 166 -22.02 3.12 -28.26
CA ASP A 166 -22.13 3.18 -26.79
C ASP A 166 -22.25 1.81 -26.11
N GLU A 167 -22.92 0.86 -26.75
CA GLU A 167 -23.08 -0.49 -26.20
C GLU A 167 -21.75 -1.27 -26.21
N GLU A 168 -21.03 -1.23 -27.33
CA GLU A 168 -19.71 -1.82 -27.50
C GLU A 168 -18.68 -1.20 -26.54
N LYS A 169 -18.74 0.12 -26.41
CA LYS A 169 -17.91 0.90 -25.50
C LYS A 169 -18.13 0.49 -24.04
N ARG A 170 -19.40 0.33 -23.63
CA ARG A 170 -19.78 -0.17 -22.28
C ARG A 170 -19.28 -1.59 -22.05
N LYS A 171 -19.56 -2.52 -22.98
CA LYS A 171 -19.09 -3.92 -22.89
C LYS A 171 -17.56 -4.00 -22.79
N MET A 172 -16.85 -3.18 -23.58
CA MET A 172 -15.39 -3.12 -23.53
C MET A 172 -14.87 -2.56 -22.21
N PHE A 173 -15.51 -1.50 -21.69
CA PHE A 173 -15.19 -0.94 -20.38
C PHE A 173 -15.41 -1.96 -19.26
N ALA A 174 -16.56 -2.65 -19.25
CA ALA A 174 -16.89 -3.70 -18.29
C ALA A 174 -15.80 -4.79 -18.25
N ARG A 175 -15.38 -5.30 -19.42
CA ARG A 175 -14.31 -6.29 -19.54
C ARG A 175 -12.98 -5.78 -18.99
N ARG A 176 -12.63 -4.53 -19.26
CA ARG A 176 -11.42 -3.88 -18.74
C ARG A 176 -11.47 -3.72 -17.22
N PHE A 177 -12.59 -3.23 -16.68
CA PHE A 177 -12.81 -3.12 -15.24
C PHE A 177 -12.64 -4.48 -14.54
N LEU A 178 -13.32 -5.52 -15.01
CA LEU A 178 -13.21 -6.87 -14.44
C LEU A 178 -11.78 -7.41 -14.53
N ARG A 179 -11.07 -7.12 -15.63
CA ARG A 179 -9.64 -7.48 -15.76
C ARG A 179 -8.78 -6.77 -14.73
N ILE A 180 -9.00 -5.49 -14.46
CA ILE A 180 -8.25 -4.73 -13.43
C ILE A 180 -8.49 -5.34 -12.05
N VAL A 181 -9.75 -5.61 -11.71
CA VAL A 181 -10.11 -6.23 -10.42
C VAL A 181 -9.47 -7.61 -10.29
N ASN A 182 -9.52 -8.43 -11.36
CA ASN A 182 -8.96 -9.78 -11.35
C ASN A 182 -7.42 -9.75 -11.27
N LEU A 183 -6.75 -8.86 -12.00
CA LEU A 183 -5.29 -8.69 -11.90
C LEU A 183 -4.87 -8.31 -10.47
N ASN A 184 -5.60 -7.39 -9.85
CA ASN A 184 -5.34 -7.03 -8.45
C ASN A 184 -5.57 -8.22 -7.50
N ARG A 185 -6.61 -9.02 -7.73
CA ARG A 185 -6.88 -10.24 -6.94
C ARG A 185 -5.80 -11.29 -7.13
N LYS A 186 -5.37 -11.58 -8.36
CA LYS A 186 -4.28 -12.53 -8.64
C LYS A 186 -2.96 -12.11 -7.99
N LYS A 187 -2.62 -10.82 -8.05
CA LYS A 187 -1.44 -10.29 -7.33
C LYS A 187 -1.55 -10.53 -5.82
N PHE A 188 -2.74 -10.39 -5.22
CA PHE A 188 -2.93 -10.70 -3.80
C PHE A 188 -2.62 -12.15 -3.49
N VAL A 189 -3.23 -13.07 -4.23
CA VAL A 189 -3.13 -14.50 -3.98
C VAL A 189 -1.68 -14.96 -4.13
N LYS A 190 -1.02 -14.58 -5.24
CA LYS A 190 0.40 -14.88 -5.45
C LYS A 190 1.29 -14.34 -4.33
N ASN A 191 1.02 -13.12 -3.84
CA ASN A 191 1.80 -12.55 -2.75
C ASN A 191 1.55 -13.26 -1.41
N MET A 192 0.34 -13.74 -1.16
CA MET A 192 0.04 -14.56 0.02
C MET A 192 0.73 -15.91 -0.05
N GLU A 193 0.65 -16.61 -1.19
CA GLU A 193 1.31 -17.90 -1.43
C GLU A 193 2.84 -17.78 -1.26
N SER A 194 3.46 -16.74 -1.83
CA SER A 194 4.90 -16.49 -1.67
C SER A 194 5.29 -16.24 -0.21
N LYS A 195 4.47 -15.52 0.55
CA LYS A 195 4.73 -15.25 1.98
C LYS A 195 4.57 -16.50 2.84
N GLU A 196 3.63 -17.39 2.51
CA GLU A 196 3.47 -18.68 3.18
C GLU A 196 4.64 -19.63 2.88
N ALA A 197 5.11 -19.63 1.63
CA ALA A 197 6.30 -20.39 1.24
C ALA A 197 7.56 -19.93 2.01
N ASP A 198 7.81 -18.61 2.07
CA ASP A 198 8.93 -18.04 2.84
C ASP A 198 8.85 -18.40 4.33
N LEU A 199 7.65 -18.39 4.92
CA LEU A 199 7.45 -18.78 6.32
C LEU A 199 7.78 -20.27 6.55
N THR A 200 7.38 -21.11 5.59
CA THR A 200 7.61 -22.56 5.65
C THR A 200 9.11 -22.88 5.53
N ASP A 201 9.82 -22.24 4.60
CA ASP A 201 11.28 -22.35 4.43
C ASP A 201 12.04 -21.88 5.69
N LEU A 202 11.61 -20.77 6.31
CA LEU A 202 12.18 -20.32 7.59
C LEU A 202 11.99 -21.35 8.71
N LEU A 203 10.80 -21.96 8.80
CA LEU A 203 10.51 -22.99 9.79
C LEU A 203 11.34 -24.27 9.57
N GLU A 204 11.55 -24.67 8.32
CA GLU A 204 12.41 -25.81 7.98
C GLU A 204 13.88 -25.54 8.35
N LYS A 205 14.41 -24.37 8.01
CA LYS A 205 15.77 -23.96 8.40
C LYS A 205 15.96 -23.96 9.91
N LEU A 206 14.97 -23.47 10.66
CA LEU A 206 15.01 -23.46 12.13
C LEU A 206 14.96 -24.88 12.75
N LYS A 207 14.26 -25.83 12.11
CA LYS A 207 14.24 -27.23 12.53
C LYS A 207 15.57 -27.93 12.23
N LEU A 208 16.20 -27.62 11.09
CA LEU A 208 17.50 -28.18 10.72
C LEU A 208 18.65 -27.67 11.60
N THR A 209 18.55 -26.44 12.14
CA THR A 209 19.52 -25.93 13.14
C THR A 209 19.40 -26.52 14.54
N LYS A 210 18.44 -27.43 14.79
CA LYS A 210 18.24 -28.12 16.09
C LYS A 210 18.73 -29.58 16.10
N LEU A 211 19.40 -30.04 15.05
CA LEU A 211 20.09 -31.34 14.94
C LEU A 211 21.60 -31.11 14.86
#